data_AF-A0A8D8NFL0-F1
#
_entry.id   AF-A0A8D8NFL0-F1
#
_cell.length_a   1.000
_cell.length_b   1.000
_cell.length_c   1.000
_cell.angle_alpha   90.00
_cell.angle_beta   90.00
_cell.angle_gamma   90.00
#
_symmetry.space_group_name_H-M   'P 1'
#
loop_
_entity.id
_entity.type
_entity.pdbx_description
1 polymer ?
#
loop_
_entity_poly.entity_id
_entity_poly.type
_entity_poly.pdbx_seq_one_letter_code
_entity_poly.pdbx_strand_id
1 'polypeptide(L)'
;MGPIENIVNMYGFYEVVSQVLVEEDALKQLLKYHQTFRFDLVVHEFMMGQFLLGFVGRFGYPPLVSVSAFNAPSYTAQLTGGPVRTSTLPNYAACFGQRMTLLERAWNTFYFGTRFTIDSTGLNRTKISGFASCLDQT
;
A
#
# COMPACT_ATOMS: atom_id res chain seq x y z
N MET A 1 18.44 12.61 2.27
CA MET A 1 17.39 12.30 1.27
C MET A 1 16.22 13.22 1.53
N GLY A 2 15.75 13.90 0.49
CA GLY A 2 14.64 14.84 0.60
C GLY A 2 13.27 14.16 0.76
N PRO A 3 12.22 14.89 1.16
CA PRO A 3 10.87 14.35 1.31
C PRO A 3 10.34 13.60 0.09
N ILE A 4 10.52 14.23 -1.07
CA ILE A 4 10.01 13.77 -2.35
C ILE A 4 10.81 12.57 -2.83
N GLU A 5 12.11 12.57 -2.60
CA GLU A 5 13.02 11.48 -2.98
C GLU A 5 12.66 10.17 -2.27
N ASN A 6 12.39 10.21 -0.96
CA ASN A 6 11.95 9.04 -0.21
C ASN A 6 10.62 8.48 -0.72
N ILE A 7 9.67 9.37 -1.06
CA ILE A 7 8.38 8.97 -1.61
C ILE A 7 8.56 8.31 -2.98
N VAL A 8 9.33 8.93 -3.88
CA VAL A 8 9.62 8.39 -5.21
C VAL A 8 10.34 7.04 -5.12
N ASN A 9 11.32 6.91 -4.23
CA ASN A 9 12.03 5.64 -4.02
C ASN A 9 11.09 4.54 -3.50
N MET A 10 10.16 4.88 -2.61
CA MET A 10 9.14 3.94 -2.12
C MET A 10 8.24 3.45 -3.28
N TYR A 11 7.75 4.36 -4.14
CA TYR A 11 6.95 3.97 -5.30
C TYR A 11 7.74 3.13 -6.31
N GLY A 12 9.02 3.48 -6.55
CA GLY A 12 9.91 2.69 -7.41
C GLY A 12 10.14 1.28 -6.87
N PHE A 13 10.35 1.15 -5.56
CA PHE A 13 10.45 -0.14 -4.89
C PHE A 13 9.19 -1.00 -5.11
N TYR A 14 8.00 -0.41 -4.95
CA TYR A 14 6.74 -1.12 -5.20
C TYR A 14 6.59 -1.60 -6.64
N GLU A 15 6.97 -0.76 -7.60
CA GLU A 15 6.88 -1.11 -9.02
C GLU A 15 7.78 -2.31 -9.34
N VAL A 16 9.05 -2.28 -8.92
CA VAL A 16 9.99 -3.39 -9.14
C VAL A 16 9.53 -4.67 -8.47
N VAL A 17 9.14 -4.61 -7.19
CA VAL A 17 8.67 -5.80 -6.46
C VAL A 17 7.42 -6.40 -7.10
N SER A 18 6.49 -5.57 -7.59
CA SER A 18 5.29 -6.06 -8.26
C SER A 18 5.62 -6.81 -9.55
N GLN A 19 6.59 -6.34 -10.33
CA GLN A 19 7.03 -7.00 -11.56
C GLN A 19 7.66 -8.37 -11.27
N VAL A 20 8.54 -8.43 -10.27
CA VAL A 20 9.18 -9.68 -9.85
C VAL A 20 8.14 -10.69 -9.34
N LEU A 21 7.18 -10.24 -8.51
CA LEU A 21 6.16 -11.13 -7.94
C LEU A 21 5.19 -11.69 -8.99
N VAL A 22 4.98 -11.00 -10.12
CA VAL A 22 4.15 -11.51 -11.22
C VAL A 22 4.80 -12.72 -11.91
N GLU A 23 6.13 -12.78 -11.91
CA GLU A 23 6.89 -13.88 -12.52
C GLU A 23 6.98 -15.11 -11.62
N GLU A 24 6.62 -14.99 -10.34
CA GLU A 24 6.65 -16.10 -9.39
C GLU A 24 5.69 -17.22 -9.75
N ASP A 25 6.18 -18.46 -9.65
CA ASP A 25 5.39 -19.64 -9.99
C ASP A 25 4.20 -19.83 -9.05
N ALA A 26 4.30 -19.35 -7.81
CA ALA A 26 3.19 -19.34 -6.86
C ALA A 26 2.01 -18.50 -7.38
N LEU A 27 2.28 -17.35 -8.01
CA LEU A 27 1.23 -16.50 -8.56
C LEU A 27 0.61 -17.12 -9.82
N LYS A 28 1.43 -17.73 -10.67
CA LYS A 28 0.96 -18.49 -11.84
C LYS A 28 0.10 -19.69 -11.43
N GLN A 29 0.45 -20.37 -10.35
CA GLN A 29 -0.35 -21.45 -9.78
C GLN A 29 -1.69 -20.92 -9.27
N LEU A 30 -1.69 -19.79 -8.55
CA LEU A 30 -2.91 -19.15 -8.06
C LEU A 30 -3.88 -18.77 -9.20
N LEU A 31 -3.35 -18.33 -10.34
CA LEU A 31 -4.15 -18.03 -11.54
C LEU A 31 -4.80 -19.28 -12.18
N LYS A 32 -4.17 -20.45 -12.05
CA LYS A 32 -4.66 -21.73 -12.60
C LYS A 32 -5.79 -22.36 -11.77
N TYR A 33 -6.06 -21.86 -10.56
CA TYR A 33 -7.20 -22.35 -9.78
C TYR A 33 -8.52 -22.09 -10.51
N HIS A 34 -9.43 -23.05 -10.41
CA HIS A 34 -10.76 -22.94 -11.00
C HIS A 34 -11.53 -21.79 -10.34
N GLN A 35 -12.34 -21.05 -11.11
CA GLN A 35 -13.09 -19.89 -10.59
C GLN A 35 -14.12 -20.26 -9.51
N THR A 36 -14.49 -21.54 -9.42
CA THR A 36 -15.41 -22.04 -8.38
C THR A 36 -14.70 -22.35 -7.06
N PHE A 37 -13.36 -22.39 -7.06
CA PHE A 37 -12.60 -22.62 -5.84
C PHE A 37 -12.70 -21.40 -4.92
N ARG A 38 -12.96 -21.64 -3.64
CA ARG A 38 -13.12 -20.60 -2.63
C ARG A 38 -12.12 -20.82 -1.50
N PHE A 39 -11.51 -19.74 -1.06
CA PHE A 39 -10.70 -19.73 0.16
C PHE A 39 -11.58 -19.33 1.33
N ASP A 40 -11.31 -19.87 2.52
CA ASP A 40 -12.05 -19.48 3.74
C ASP A 40 -11.51 -18.18 4.34
N LEU A 41 -10.24 -17.85 4.07
CA LEU A 41 -9.55 -16.69 4.63
C LEU A 41 -8.38 -16.30 3.72
N VAL A 42 -8.23 -15.01 3.46
CA VAL A 42 -7.04 -14.44 2.81
C VAL A 42 -6.29 -13.60 3.84
N VAL A 43 -5.04 -13.97 4.09
CA VAL A 43 -4.12 -13.19 4.91
C VAL A 43 -3.13 -12.51 3.97
N HIS A 44 -3.02 -11.19 4.05
CA HIS A 44 -2.06 -10.45 3.24
C HIS A 44 -1.31 -9.42 4.07
N GLU A 45 -0.07 -9.15 3.67
CA GLU A 45 0.70 -8.03 4.22
C GLU A 45 0.08 -6.70 3.75
N PHE A 46 -0.21 -5.81 4.69
CA PHE A 46 -0.92 -4.57 4.42
C PHE A 46 -0.05 -3.55 3.68
N MET A 47 1.24 -3.53 3.97
CA MET A 47 2.17 -2.57 3.37
C MET A 47 2.69 -2.99 1.99
N MET A 48 2.71 -4.29 1.68
CA MET A 48 3.29 -4.81 0.45
C MET A 48 2.33 -5.82 -0.15
N GLY A 49 1.98 -5.62 -1.43
CA GLY A 49 1.08 -6.54 -2.12
C GLY A 49 -0.35 -6.03 -2.29
N GLN A 50 -0.60 -4.72 -2.31
CA GLN A 50 -1.92 -4.19 -2.66
C GLN A 50 -2.40 -4.67 -4.05
N PHE A 51 -1.48 -4.98 -4.97
CA PHE A 51 -1.83 -5.55 -6.27
C PHE A 51 -2.42 -6.97 -6.17
N LEU A 52 -2.10 -7.73 -5.11
CA LEU A 52 -2.66 -9.07 -4.87
C LEU A 52 -4.12 -9.02 -4.42
N LEU A 53 -4.63 -7.87 -3.98
CA LEU A 53 -6.03 -7.72 -3.58
C LEU A 53 -7.01 -7.99 -4.73
N GLY A 54 -6.56 -7.91 -5.99
CA GLY A 54 -7.37 -8.34 -7.14
C GLY A 54 -7.80 -9.80 -7.07
N PHE A 55 -7.03 -10.68 -6.41
CA PHE A 55 -7.40 -12.08 -6.23
C PHE A 55 -8.58 -12.27 -5.27
N VAL A 56 -8.79 -11.35 -4.34
CA VAL A 56 -9.93 -11.41 -3.39
C VAL A 56 -11.26 -11.39 -4.17
N GLY A 57 -11.35 -10.54 -5.20
CA GLY A 57 -12.51 -10.51 -6.09
C GLY A 57 -12.66 -11.81 -6.89
N ARG A 58 -11.56 -12.35 -7.42
CA ARG A 58 -11.54 -13.61 -8.19
C ARG A 58 -12.06 -14.80 -7.40
N PHE A 59 -11.80 -14.85 -6.09
CA PHE A 59 -12.22 -15.95 -5.22
C PHE A 59 -13.54 -15.70 -4.47
N GLY A 60 -14.32 -14.70 -4.91
CA GLY A 60 -15.67 -14.46 -4.38
C GLY A 60 -15.71 -13.74 -3.04
N TYR A 61 -14.76 -12.84 -2.78
CA TYR A 61 -14.68 -12.01 -1.56
C TYR A 61 -14.64 -12.80 -0.25
N PRO A 62 -13.66 -13.71 -0.08
CA PRO A 62 -13.45 -14.34 1.22
C PRO A 62 -13.07 -13.30 2.28
N PRO A 63 -13.27 -13.60 3.58
CA PRO A 63 -12.76 -12.78 4.67
C PRO A 63 -11.29 -12.42 4.45
N LEU A 64 -10.97 -11.13 4.56
CA LEU A 64 -9.63 -10.58 4.34
C LEU A 64 -9.06 -10.08 5.67
N VAL A 65 -7.89 -10.59 6.05
CA VAL A 65 -7.14 -10.11 7.21
C VAL A 65 -5.83 -9.50 6.72
N SER A 66 -5.73 -8.19 6.85
CA SER A 66 -4.51 -7.45 6.57
C SER A 66 -3.61 -7.45 7.81
N VAL A 67 -2.40 -7.99 7.68
CA VAL A 67 -1.41 -8.02 8.75
C VAL A 67 -0.29 -7.04 8.41
N SER A 68 0.34 -6.43 9.41
CA SER A 68 1.60 -5.74 9.18
C SER A 68 2.57 -5.95 10.32
N ALA A 69 3.83 -6.22 9.98
CA ALA A 69 4.95 -6.16 10.93
C ALA A 69 5.31 -4.70 11.28
N PHE A 70 4.79 -3.72 10.53
CA PHE A 70 4.98 -2.32 10.79
C PHE A 70 3.87 -1.78 11.69
N ASN A 71 4.24 -0.96 12.67
CA ASN A 71 3.25 -0.31 13.54
C ASN A 71 2.39 0.64 12.69
N ALA A 72 1.09 0.32 12.59
CA ALA A 72 0.02 1.06 11.89
C ALA A 72 0.53 2.17 10.95
N PRO A 73 0.79 1.87 9.67
CA PRO A 73 1.24 2.85 8.69
C PRO A 73 0.34 4.08 8.69
N SER A 74 0.86 5.28 8.46
CA SER A 74 0.07 6.52 8.60
C SER A 74 -1.19 6.58 7.74
N TYR A 75 -1.26 5.81 6.64
CA TYR A 75 -2.44 5.69 5.79
C TYR A 75 -3.51 4.73 6.32
N THR A 76 -3.19 3.83 7.26
CA THR A 76 -4.22 3.01 7.96
C THR A 76 -5.21 3.86 8.74
N ALA A 77 -4.75 4.99 9.28
CA ALA A 77 -5.60 5.91 10.03
C ALA A 77 -6.73 6.47 9.17
N GLN A 78 -6.51 6.66 7.87
CA GLN A 78 -7.57 7.09 6.95
C GLN A 78 -8.59 5.97 6.70
N LEU A 79 -8.14 4.72 6.59
CA LEU A 79 -9.03 3.56 6.39
C LEU A 79 -9.86 3.23 7.65
N THR A 80 -9.26 3.42 8.83
CA THR A 80 -9.87 3.10 10.12
C THR A 80 -10.63 4.29 10.74
N GLY A 81 -10.57 5.47 10.12
CA GLY A 81 -11.10 6.71 10.70
C GLY A 81 -10.34 7.17 11.96
N GLY A 82 -9.15 6.62 12.20
CA GLY A 82 -8.33 6.93 13.37
C GLY A 82 -7.70 8.33 13.30
N PRO A 83 -7.50 9.01 14.44
CA PRO A 83 -6.88 10.32 14.46
C PRO A 83 -5.38 10.24 14.12
N VAL A 84 -4.98 10.88 13.02
CA VAL A 84 -3.57 11.03 12.65
C VAL A 84 -2.93 12.13 13.50
N ARG A 85 -2.02 11.77 14.39
CA ARG A 85 -1.32 12.73 15.27
C ARG A 85 0.02 13.18 14.68
N THR A 86 -0.04 14.05 13.66
CA THR A 86 1.14 14.56 12.93
C THR A 86 2.14 15.33 13.80
N SER A 87 1.75 15.82 14.97
CA SER A 87 2.63 16.56 15.88
C SER A 87 3.40 15.67 16.87
N THR A 88 3.00 14.40 17.04
CA THR A 88 3.57 13.50 18.05
C THR A 88 4.12 12.21 17.46
N LEU A 89 3.63 11.79 16.29
CA LEU A 89 4.11 10.60 15.59
C LEU A 89 4.94 11.03 14.36
N PRO A 90 6.24 10.70 14.30
CA PRO A 90 7.05 10.98 13.13
C PRO A 90 6.52 10.17 11.93
N ASN A 91 6.51 10.79 10.76
CA ASN A 91 6.20 10.11 9.51
C ASN A 91 7.32 9.11 9.20
N TYR A 92 6.97 7.89 8.81
CA TYR A 92 7.95 6.84 8.50
C TYR A 92 8.83 7.18 7.29
N ALA A 93 8.38 8.06 6.40
CA ALA A 93 9.15 8.58 5.29
C ALA A 93 10.10 9.72 5.68
N ALA A 94 10.01 10.22 6.92
CA ALA A 94 10.88 11.26 7.45
C ALA A 94 11.93 10.65 8.39
N CYS A 95 13.18 11.11 8.28
CA CYS A 95 14.27 10.68 9.15
C CYS A 95 14.23 11.41 10.51
N PHE A 96 13.10 11.39 11.20
CA PHE A 96 12.94 11.98 12.52
C PHE A 96 13.01 10.93 13.62
N GLY A 97 13.63 11.26 14.75
CA GLY A 97 13.64 10.41 15.93
C GLY A 97 12.28 10.38 16.67
N GLN A 98 12.13 9.50 17.66
CA GLN A 98 10.92 9.44 18.50
C GLN A 98 10.61 10.76 19.23
N ARG A 99 11.64 11.57 19.50
CA ARG A 99 11.51 12.92 20.05
C ARG A 99 11.77 13.93 18.94
N MET A 100 10.69 14.57 18.46
CA MET A 100 10.76 15.67 17.49
C MET A 100 10.73 17.03 18.21
N THR A 101 11.64 17.92 17.82
CA THR A 101 11.62 19.36 18.12
C THR A 101 10.42 20.06 17.45
N LEU A 102 10.11 21.29 17.86
CA LEU A 102 8.97 22.03 17.29
C LEU A 102 9.08 22.21 15.77
N LEU A 103 10.29 22.48 15.26
CA LEU A 103 10.53 22.67 13.84
C LEU A 103 10.39 21.35 13.06
N GLU A 104 10.90 20.24 13.62
CA GLU A 104 10.72 18.90 13.04
C GLU A 104 9.24 18.50 13.00
N ARG A 105 8.44 18.88 14.00
CA ARG A 105 6.98 18.67 13.99
C ARG A 105 6.30 19.46 12.89
N ALA A 106 6.70 20.71 12.66
CA ALA A 106 6.16 21.52 11.57
C ALA A 106 6.48 20.89 10.21
N TRP A 107 7.73 20.45 10.01
CA TRP A 107 8.12 19.69 8.83
C TRP A 107 7.32 18.39 8.72
N ASN A 108 7.17 17.64 9.80
CA ASN A 108 6.39 16.40 9.83
C ASN A 108 4.94 16.64 9.40
N THR A 109 4.28 17.68 9.92
CA THR A 109 2.93 18.07 9.47
C THR A 109 2.90 18.38 7.97
N PHE A 110 3.93 19.03 7.43
CA PHE A 110 4.06 19.26 5.99
C PHE A 110 4.23 17.95 5.19
N TYR A 111 5.01 16.98 5.68
CA TYR A 111 5.12 15.63 5.07
C TYR A 111 3.77 14.90 4.98
N PHE A 112 2.94 15.01 6.03
CA PHE A 112 1.59 14.46 6.01
C PHE A 112 0.68 15.19 5.02
N GLY A 113 0.79 16.52 4.91
CA GLY A 113 0.00 17.33 4.00
C GLY A 113 0.34 17.13 2.52
N THR A 114 1.63 17.07 2.15
CA THR A 114 2.03 16.84 0.75
C THR A 114 1.60 15.46 0.25
N ARG A 115 1.59 14.46 1.13
CA ARG A 115 1.05 13.14 0.81
C ARG A 115 -0.45 13.19 0.49
N PHE A 116 -1.23 13.96 1.27
CA PHE A 116 -2.66 14.14 0.98
C PHE A 116 -2.89 14.71 -0.42
N THR A 117 -2.10 15.70 -0.83
CA THR A 117 -2.21 16.29 -2.16
C THR A 117 -1.81 15.33 -3.28
N ILE A 118 -0.78 14.50 -3.08
CA ILE A 118 -0.36 13.48 -4.07
C ILE A 118 -1.42 12.38 -4.22
N ASP A 119 -2.00 11.91 -3.11
CA ASP A 119 -3.06 10.91 -3.14
C ASP A 119 -4.38 11.49 -3.70
N SER A 120 -4.69 12.78 -3.43
CA SER A 120 -5.90 13.45 -3.93
C SER A 120 -5.82 13.89 -5.39
N THR A 121 -4.62 14.15 -5.94
CA THR A 121 -4.43 14.55 -7.34
C THR A 121 -4.44 13.37 -8.32
N GLY A 122 -4.64 12.13 -7.84
CA GLY A 122 -4.95 11.01 -8.71
C GLY A 122 -3.83 10.60 -9.66
N LEU A 123 -2.58 11.01 -9.39
CA LEU A 123 -1.40 10.70 -10.19
C LEU A 123 -0.94 9.22 -10.03
N ASN A 124 -1.89 8.29 -9.92
CA ASN A 124 -1.66 6.86 -10.09
C ASN A 124 -2.96 6.01 -10.21
N ARG A 125 -4.12 6.61 -10.51
CA ARG A 125 -5.33 5.81 -10.81
C ARG A 125 -5.18 4.97 -12.10
N THR A 126 -4.21 5.30 -12.96
CA THR A 126 -4.00 4.65 -14.26
C THR A 126 -3.18 3.36 -14.21
N LYS A 127 -2.42 3.07 -13.13
CA LYS A 127 -1.62 1.84 -13.05
C LYS A 127 -2.35 0.67 -12.38
N ILE A 128 -3.37 0.91 -11.55
CA ILE A 128 -4.20 -0.16 -10.97
C ILE A 128 -5.23 -0.69 -12.00
N SER A 129 -5.66 0.14 -12.96
CA SER A 129 -6.54 -0.30 -14.06
C SER A 129 -5.86 -1.27 -15.04
N GLY A 130 -4.52 -1.29 -15.10
CA GLY A 130 -3.77 -2.22 -15.97
C GLY A 130 -3.90 -3.68 -15.55
N PHE A 131 -4.07 -3.94 -14.24
CA PHE A 131 -4.21 -5.30 -13.73
C PHE A 131 -5.65 -5.83 -13.88
N ALA A 132 -6.65 -4.95 -13.76
CA ALA A 132 -8.06 -5.31 -14.01
C ALA A 132 -8.32 -5.60 -15.50
N SER A 133 -7.68 -4.86 -16.42
CA SER A 133 -7.83 -5.08 -17.87
C SER A 133 -7.24 -6.40 -18.37
N CYS A 134 -6.30 -7.00 -17.62
CA CYS A 134 -5.66 -8.26 -18.01
C CYS A 134 -6.43 -9.49 -17.51
N LEU A 135 -7.30 -9.31 -16.52
CA LEU A 135 -8.16 -10.37 -15.97
C LEU A 135 -9.46 -10.58 -16.77
N ASP A 136 -9.82 -9.64 -17.64
CA ASP A 136 -11.07 -9.65 -18.42
C ASP A 136 -10.88 -10.15 -19.87
N GLN A 137 -9.69 -10.65 -20.21
CA GLN A 137 -9.35 -11.16 -21.56
C GLN A 137 -9.04 -12.66 -21.60
N THR A 138 -9.48 -13.44 -20.61
CA THR A 138 -9.41 -14.91 -20.63
C THR A 138 -10.70 -15.56 -20.16
#